data_AF-A0A522F0B7-F1
#
_entry.id   AF-A0A522F0B7-F1
#
_cell.length_a   1.000
_cell.length_b   1.000
_cell.length_c   1.000
_cell.angle_alpha   90.00
_cell.angle_beta   90.00
_cell.angle_gamma   90.00
#
_symmetry.space_group_name_H-M   'P 1'
#
loop_
_entity.id
_entity.type
_entity.pdbx_description
1 polymer ?
#
loop_
_entity_poly.entity_id
_entity_poly.type
_entity_poly.pdbx_seq_one_letter_code
_entity_poly.pdbx_strand_id
1 'polypeptide(L)'
;MKTTILSLTALAFVFFTFHPNASAQKKAKDKVLVNKVFVIEMTETTSKKVGKKENDEISFKSEKLNSKWMTSNNHFPAAPYTVEVDSSSTPWTVTFTSEGKNTDGEDIKWEGTVTGEEIDGTATLSKKGKTKKEYAYTGTLKVKGAKK
;
A
#
# COMPACT_ATOMS: atom_id res chain seq x y z
N MET A 1 67.51 -9.46 12.28
CA MET A 1 67.28 -8.94 10.92
C MET A 1 65.89 -8.33 10.89
N LYS A 2 65.78 -7.05 10.50
CA LYS A 2 64.53 -6.29 10.46
C LYS A 2 64.19 -6.05 8.99
N THR A 3 63.05 -6.52 8.53
CA THR A 3 62.53 -6.24 7.19
C THR A 3 61.18 -5.59 7.34
N THR A 4 61.16 -4.27 7.24
CA THR A 4 59.94 -3.47 7.18
C THR A 4 59.59 -3.30 5.71
N ILE A 5 58.51 -3.96 5.26
CA ILE A 5 57.97 -3.82 3.91
C ILE A 5 57.00 -2.64 3.93
N LEU A 6 57.34 -1.56 3.22
CA LEU A 6 56.41 -0.47 2.90
C LEU A 6 55.39 -0.98 1.88
N SER A 7 54.13 -1.08 2.29
CA SER A 7 52.99 -1.29 1.39
C SER A 7 52.40 0.07 1.02
N LEU A 8 52.54 0.44 -0.26
CA LEU A 8 51.99 1.64 -0.88
C LEU A 8 50.55 1.34 -1.29
N THR A 9 49.56 1.79 -0.50
CA THR A 9 48.14 1.60 -0.83
C THR A 9 47.69 2.71 -1.77
N ALA A 10 47.54 2.40 -3.06
CA ALA A 10 46.93 3.28 -4.03
C ALA A 10 45.40 3.33 -3.80
N LEU A 11 44.89 4.48 -3.39
CA LEU A 11 43.46 4.73 -3.18
C LEU A 11 42.81 5.08 -4.52
N ALA A 12 42.17 4.10 -5.17
CA ALA A 12 41.37 4.34 -6.36
C ALA A 12 39.96 4.83 -5.95
N PHE A 13 39.71 6.12 -6.13
CA PHE A 13 38.37 6.70 -6.04
C PHE A 13 37.54 6.29 -7.27
N VAL A 14 36.66 5.31 -7.12
CA VAL A 14 35.64 4.99 -8.12
C VAL A 14 34.44 5.91 -7.87
N PHE A 15 34.33 6.96 -8.69
CA PHE A 15 33.11 7.77 -8.76
C PHE A 15 32.00 6.94 -9.41
N PHE A 16 31.15 6.32 -8.59
CA PHE A 16 29.85 5.80 -9.05
C PHE A 16 28.92 6.98 -9.28
N THR A 17 28.72 7.36 -10.54
CA THR A 17 27.66 8.29 -10.92
C THR A 17 26.32 7.58 -10.77
N PHE A 18 25.66 7.83 -9.63
CA PHE A 18 24.24 7.53 -9.46
C PHE A 18 23.47 8.34 -10.50
N HIS A 19 22.95 7.66 -11.52
CA HIS A 19 21.91 8.19 -12.38
C HIS A 19 20.57 7.87 -11.72
N PRO A 20 19.88 8.81 -11.06
CA PRO A 20 18.49 8.61 -10.72
C PRO A 20 17.69 8.67 -12.01
N ASN A 21 17.60 7.56 -12.74
CA ASN A 21 16.49 7.32 -13.65
C ASN A 21 15.24 7.02 -12.80
N ALA A 22 14.79 8.01 -12.03
CA ALA A 22 13.41 8.07 -11.62
C ALA A 22 12.63 8.51 -12.86
N SER A 23 12.39 7.54 -13.76
CA SER A 23 11.37 7.69 -14.77
C SER A 23 10.06 7.88 -14.03
N ALA A 24 9.66 9.14 -13.85
CA ALA A 24 8.30 9.51 -13.47
C ALA A 24 7.41 9.13 -14.66
N GLN A 25 7.20 7.83 -14.84
CA GLN A 25 6.26 7.27 -15.77
C GLN A 25 4.93 7.91 -15.40
N LYS A 26 4.40 8.81 -16.24
CA LYS A 26 3.05 9.35 -16.09
C LYS A 26 2.12 8.15 -15.98
N LYS A 27 1.71 7.83 -14.76
CA LYS A 27 0.83 6.70 -14.50
C LYS A 27 -0.43 6.94 -15.31
N ALA A 28 -0.78 5.97 -16.15
CA ALA A 28 -2.05 6.01 -16.85
C ALA A 28 -3.15 6.19 -15.80
N LYS A 29 -4.09 7.10 -16.05
CA LYS A 29 -5.21 7.33 -15.14
C LYS A 29 -5.95 6.00 -14.95
N ASP A 30 -6.10 5.55 -13.71
CA ASP A 30 -6.89 4.38 -13.38
C ASP A 30 -8.32 4.56 -13.90
N LYS A 31 -8.79 3.60 -14.69
CA LYS A 31 -10.16 3.56 -15.23
C LYS A 31 -10.99 2.44 -14.61
N VAL A 32 -10.40 1.60 -13.76
CA VAL A 32 -11.01 0.36 -13.27
C VAL A 32 -11.48 0.48 -11.83
N LEU A 33 -10.69 1.07 -10.93
CA LEU A 33 -11.10 1.30 -9.54
C LEU A 33 -11.68 2.70 -9.31
N VAL A 34 -11.38 3.66 -10.19
CA VAL A 34 -11.84 5.05 -10.07
C VAL A 34 -13.34 5.15 -9.78
N ASN A 35 -13.67 5.93 -8.75
CA ASN A 35 -15.01 6.16 -8.21
C ASN A 35 -15.72 4.94 -7.59
N LYS A 36 -15.05 3.80 -7.46
CA LYS A 36 -15.57 2.65 -6.70
C LYS A 36 -15.44 2.89 -5.19
N VAL A 37 -16.39 2.31 -4.47
CA VAL A 37 -16.41 2.27 -3.00
C VAL A 37 -16.71 0.84 -2.62
N PHE A 38 -15.91 0.27 -1.73
CA PHE A 38 -16.10 -1.08 -1.20
C PHE A 38 -16.45 -0.98 0.28
N VAL A 39 -17.36 -1.83 0.73
CA VAL A 39 -17.62 -2.06 2.14
C VAL A 39 -16.81 -3.30 2.53
N ILE A 40 -15.88 -3.15 3.46
CA ILE A 40 -14.97 -4.21 3.87
C ILE A 40 -15.10 -4.51 5.37
N GLU A 41 -14.81 -5.75 5.72
CA GLU A 41 -14.52 -6.16 7.09
C GLU A 41 -13.01 -6.34 7.24
N MET A 42 -12.42 -5.64 8.21
CA MET A 42 -11.02 -5.72 8.57
C MET A 42 -10.87 -6.55 9.84
N THR A 43 -9.95 -7.52 9.84
CA THR A 43 -9.61 -8.34 10.99
C THR A 43 -8.15 -8.12 11.34
N GLU A 44 -7.88 -7.67 12.56
CA GLU A 44 -6.49 -7.47 13.03
C GLU A 44 -5.76 -8.84 13.12
N THR A 45 -4.70 -9.01 12.34
CA THR A 45 -3.87 -10.22 12.28
C THR A 45 -2.56 -9.97 13.02
N THR A 46 -2.57 -10.13 14.35
CA THR A 46 -1.30 -10.21 15.10
C THR A 46 -0.80 -11.65 15.09
N SER A 47 0.53 -11.85 15.12
CA SER A 47 1.20 -13.17 15.03
C SER A 47 0.82 -14.19 16.11
N LYS A 48 -0.10 -13.86 17.04
CA LYS A 48 -0.54 -14.73 18.13
C LYS A 48 -2.06 -14.84 18.33
N LYS A 49 -2.89 -13.96 17.75
CA LYS A 49 -4.36 -13.99 17.88
C LYS A 49 -5.06 -13.29 16.71
N VAL A 50 -6.19 -13.87 16.26
CA VAL A 50 -7.19 -13.19 15.45
C VAL A 50 -7.86 -12.12 16.31
N GLY A 51 -7.70 -10.86 15.92
CA GLY A 51 -8.17 -9.70 16.66
C GLY A 51 -9.61 -9.32 16.34
N LYS A 52 -9.99 -8.12 16.78
CA LYS A 52 -11.34 -7.59 16.60
C LYS A 52 -11.63 -7.32 15.12
N LYS A 53 -12.87 -7.57 14.73
CA LYS A 53 -13.41 -7.21 13.41
C LYS A 53 -13.90 -5.77 13.43
N GLU A 54 -13.54 -5.02 12.40
CA GLU A 54 -13.92 -3.63 12.20
C GLU A 54 -14.51 -3.47 10.80
N ASN A 55 -15.54 -2.65 10.65
CA ASN A 55 -16.12 -2.34 9.35
C ASN A 55 -15.49 -1.06 8.80
N ASP A 56 -15.20 -1.05 7.50
CA ASP A 56 -14.64 0.11 6.82
C ASP A 56 -15.25 0.32 5.43
N GLU A 57 -15.17 1.55 4.94
CA GLU A 57 -15.45 1.92 3.55
C GLU A 57 -14.15 2.38 2.88
N ILE A 58 -13.64 1.56 1.95
CA ILE A 58 -12.53 1.95 1.08
C ILE A 58 -13.09 2.61 -0.17
N SER A 59 -12.60 3.79 -0.51
CA SER A 59 -12.97 4.48 -1.74
C SER A 59 -11.75 4.87 -2.56
N PHE A 60 -11.87 4.71 -3.87
CA PHE A 60 -10.87 5.10 -4.85
C PHE A 60 -11.38 6.34 -5.58
N LYS A 61 -10.90 7.53 -5.21
CA LYS A 61 -11.37 8.81 -5.78
C LYS A 61 -10.21 9.76 -5.97
N SER A 62 -10.21 10.46 -7.10
CA SER A 62 -9.18 11.45 -7.43
C SER A 62 -7.76 10.87 -7.28
N GLU A 63 -7.54 9.66 -7.80
CA GLU A 63 -6.26 8.93 -7.77
C GLU A 63 -5.75 8.61 -6.35
N LYS A 64 -6.63 8.70 -5.35
CA LYS A 64 -6.36 8.37 -3.95
C LYS A 64 -7.27 7.29 -3.42
N LEU A 65 -6.70 6.44 -2.57
CA LEU A 65 -7.41 5.51 -1.70
C LEU A 65 -7.73 6.24 -0.39
N ASN A 66 -8.97 6.14 0.06
CA ASN A 66 -9.40 6.59 1.38
C ASN A 66 -10.12 5.47 2.13
N SER A 67 -9.63 5.16 3.33
CA SER A 67 -10.28 4.29 4.31
C SER A 67 -10.96 5.16 5.37
N LYS A 68 -12.28 5.03 5.53
CA LYS A 68 -13.05 5.84 6.48
C LYS A 68 -12.66 5.56 7.93
N TRP A 69 -12.45 4.29 8.26
CA TRP A 69 -12.05 3.84 9.59
C TRP A 69 -10.63 4.32 9.92
N MET A 70 -9.65 4.14 9.02
CA MET A 70 -8.27 4.60 9.27
C MET A 70 -8.17 6.13 9.35
N THR A 71 -8.96 6.86 8.59
CA THR A 71 -9.04 8.32 8.73
C THR A 71 -9.60 8.72 10.09
N SER A 72 -10.67 8.06 10.55
CA SER A 72 -11.36 8.43 11.79
C SER A 72 -10.59 8.00 13.05
N ASN A 73 -9.92 6.86 13.01
CA ASN A 73 -9.32 6.23 14.20
C ASN A 73 -7.80 6.44 14.29
N ASN A 74 -7.14 6.65 13.16
CA ASN A 74 -5.68 6.73 13.06
C ASN A 74 -5.20 7.99 12.31
N HIS A 75 -6.11 8.89 11.94
CA HIS A 75 -5.81 10.15 11.25
C HIS A 75 -5.03 9.98 9.95
N PHE A 76 -5.18 8.83 9.28
CA PHE A 76 -4.58 8.63 7.96
C PHE A 76 -5.37 9.42 6.91
N PRO A 77 -4.75 10.37 6.20
CA PRO A 77 -5.39 11.03 5.07
C PRO A 77 -5.48 10.09 3.88
N ALA A 78 -6.32 10.45 2.90
CA ALA A 78 -6.35 9.76 1.61
C ALA A 78 -4.97 9.79 0.94
N ALA A 79 -4.51 8.63 0.47
CA ALA A 79 -3.17 8.42 -0.07
C ALA A 79 -3.21 8.02 -1.55
N PRO A 80 -2.23 8.40 -2.37
CA PRO A 80 -2.14 7.94 -3.76
C PRO A 80 -2.15 6.42 -3.83
N TYR A 81 -2.74 5.85 -4.88
CA TYR A 81 -2.68 4.41 -5.15
C TYR A 81 -2.17 4.11 -6.54
N THR A 82 -1.69 2.89 -6.72
CA THR A 82 -1.38 2.30 -8.02
C THR A 82 -2.24 1.09 -8.28
N VAL A 83 -2.44 0.79 -9.56
CA VAL A 83 -3.18 -0.39 -10.02
C VAL A 83 -2.36 -1.13 -11.06
N GLU A 84 -2.46 -2.45 -11.04
CA GLU A 84 -2.07 -3.32 -12.14
C GLU A 84 -3.29 -4.16 -12.52
N VAL A 85 -3.51 -4.35 -13.82
CA VAL A 85 -4.68 -5.05 -14.34
C VAL A 85 -4.22 -6.32 -15.04
N ASP A 86 -4.71 -7.45 -14.56
CA ASP A 86 -4.58 -8.74 -15.22
C ASP A 86 -5.90 -9.09 -15.94
N SER A 87 -5.85 -9.05 -17.27
CA SER A 87 -6.97 -9.36 -18.16
C SER A 87 -6.86 -10.77 -18.78
N SER A 88 -6.04 -11.66 -18.22
CA SER A 88 -5.85 -13.03 -18.73
C SER A 88 -7.06 -13.95 -18.52
N SER A 89 -7.95 -13.59 -17.59
CA SER A 89 -9.18 -14.33 -17.26
C SER A 89 -10.37 -13.39 -17.07
N THR A 90 -11.60 -13.92 -17.02
CA THR A 90 -12.81 -13.15 -16.73
C THR A 90 -13.48 -13.73 -15.47
N PRO A 91 -13.81 -12.91 -14.46
CA PRO A 91 -13.60 -11.45 -14.39
C PRO A 91 -12.12 -11.05 -14.35
N TRP A 92 -11.80 -9.83 -14.82
CA TRP A 92 -10.44 -9.28 -14.70
C TRP A 92 -10.06 -9.11 -13.24
N THR A 93 -8.78 -9.30 -12.96
CA THR A 93 -8.19 -9.11 -11.63
C THR A 93 -7.44 -7.79 -11.61
N VAL A 94 -7.67 -6.97 -10.59
CA VAL A 94 -6.96 -5.71 -10.39
C VAL A 94 -6.24 -5.75 -9.05
N THR A 95 -4.91 -5.68 -9.08
CA THR A 95 -4.13 -5.49 -7.86
C THR A 95 -3.92 -4.00 -7.64
N PHE A 96 -3.93 -3.57 -6.38
CA PHE A 96 -3.62 -2.20 -6.02
C PHE A 96 -2.71 -2.11 -4.81
N THR A 97 -1.95 -1.03 -4.76
CA THR A 97 -1.14 -0.67 -3.59
C THR A 97 -1.31 0.82 -3.27
N SER A 98 -1.30 1.18 -1.99
CA SER A 98 -1.36 2.56 -1.55
C SER A 98 -0.53 2.75 -0.28
N GLU A 99 0.29 3.79 -0.25
CA GLU A 99 1.17 4.10 0.88
C GLU A 99 0.86 5.50 1.40
N GLY A 100 0.61 5.60 2.71
CA GLY A 100 0.24 6.84 3.37
C GLY A 100 0.98 7.03 4.69
N LYS A 101 0.96 8.26 5.18
CA LYS A 101 1.55 8.64 6.47
C LYS A 101 0.58 9.55 7.23
N ASN A 102 0.40 9.34 8.53
CA ASN A 102 -0.38 10.23 9.38
C ASN A 102 0.50 11.31 10.05
N THR A 103 -0.13 12.25 10.74
CA THR A 103 0.57 13.34 11.45
C THR A 103 1.43 12.86 12.61
N ASP A 104 1.16 11.66 13.15
CA ASP A 104 1.90 11.05 14.25
C ASP A 104 3.18 10.32 13.79
N GLY A 105 3.47 10.36 12.49
CA GLY A 105 4.62 9.72 11.86
C GLY A 105 4.49 8.19 11.75
N GLU A 106 3.26 7.68 11.76
CA GLU A 106 2.96 6.29 11.42
C GLU A 106 2.71 6.17 9.91
N ASP A 107 3.11 5.04 9.36
CA ASP A 107 2.97 4.67 7.96
C ASP A 107 1.86 3.62 7.83
N ILE A 108 1.08 3.69 6.75
CA ILE A 108 0.12 2.66 6.35
C ILE A 108 0.42 2.21 4.94
N LYS A 109 0.40 0.90 4.71
CA LYS A 109 0.47 0.29 3.39
C LYS A 109 -0.78 -0.55 3.17
N TRP A 110 -1.51 -0.26 2.11
CA TRP A 110 -2.59 -1.09 1.61
C TRP A 110 -2.08 -1.90 0.43
N GLU A 111 -2.39 -3.18 0.43
CA GLU A 111 -2.20 -4.09 -0.69
C GLU A 111 -3.50 -4.87 -0.85
N GLY A 112 -4.01 -4.98 -2.06
CA GLY A 112 -5.27 -5.69 -2.28
C GLY A 112 -5.52 -6.07 -3.72
N THR A 113 -6.50 -6.94 -3.87
CA THR A 113 -6.96 -7.49 -5.13
C THR A 113 -8.46 -7.25 -5.25
N VAL A 114 -8.90 -6.88 -6.45
CA VAL A 114 -10.30 -6.78 -6.82
C VAL A 114 -10.58 -7.73 -7.96
N THR A 115 -11.53 -8.64 -7.76
CA THR A 115 -11.96 -9.62 -8.75
C THR A 115 -13.48 -9.46 -8.93
N GLY A 116 -13.88 -8.90 -10.06
CA GLY A 116 -15.29 -8.53 -10.28
C GLY A 116 -15.78 -7.47 -9.28
N GLU A 117 -16.66 -7.87 -8.36
CA GLU A 117 -17.22 -7.00 -7.31
C GLU A 117 -16.63 -7.28 -5.91
N GLU A 118 -15.77 -8.28 -5.79
CA GLU A 118 -15.14 -8.66 -4.53
C GLU A 118 -13.79 -7.97 -4.37
N ILE A 119 -13.43 -7.69 -3.12
CA ILE A 119 -12.13 -7.13 -2.74
C ILE A 119 -11.57 -7.91 -1.56
N ASP A 120 -10.27 -8.16 -1.58
CA ASP A 120 -9.52 -8.73 -0.46
C ASP A 120 -8.11 -8.12 -0.40
N GLY A 121 -7.47 -8.21 0.76
CA GLY A 121 -6.10 -7.75 0.91
C GLY A 121 -5.62 -7.55 2.34
N THR A 122 -4.54 -6.78 2.48
CA THR A 122 -3.91 -6.47 3.75
C THR A 122 -3.63 -4.98 3.93
N ALA A 123 -3.77 -4.50 5.17
CA ALA A 123 -3.41 -3.16 5.59
C ALA A 123 -2.37 -3.23 6.71
N THR A 124 -1.17 -2.74 6.46
CA THR A 124 -0.04 -2.82 7.39
C THR A 124 0.28 -1.44 7.95
N LEU A 125 0.17 -1.29 9.27
CA LEU A 125 0.56 -0.08 9.98
C LEU A 125 1.95 -0.27 10.56
N SER A 126 2.84 0.68 10.32
CA SER A 126 4.20 0.66 10.84
C SER A 126 4.63 2.01 11.39
N LYS A 127 5.65 2.00 12.24
CA LYS A 127 6.29 3.23 12.73
C LYS A 127 7.79 3.01 12.79
N LYS A 128 8.57 3.89 12.16
CA LYS A 128 10.03 3.76 12.07
C LYS A 128 10.45 2.39 11.49
N GLY A 129 9.74 1.92 10.46
CA GLY A 129 10.02 0.64 9.79
C GLY A 129 9.62 -0.62 10.57
N LYS A 130 9.00 -0.50 11.74
CA LYS A 130 8.50 -1.64 12.53
C LYS A 130 6.99 -1.77 12.39
N THR A 131 6.52 -2.94 11.95
CA THR A 131 5.09 -3.26 11.92
C THR A 131 4.50 -3.22 13.32
N LYS A 132 3.43 -2.45 13.48
CA LYS A 132 2.66 -2.34 14.72
C LYS A 132 1.39 -3.18 14.67
N LYS A 133 0.69 -3.09 13.55
CA LYS A 133 -0.57 -3.78 13.31
C LYS A 133 -0.65 -4.21 11.86
N GLU A 134 -1.35 -5.30 11.64
CA GLU A 134 -1.71 -5.77 10.32
C GLU A 134 -3.19 -6.12 10.36
N TYR A 135 -3.88 -5.87 9.27
CA TYR A 135 -5.28 -6.23 9.11
C TYR A 135 -5.43 -6.98 7.80
N ALA A 136 -5.98 -8.19 7.85
CA ALA A 136 -6.55 -8.81 6.67
C ALA A 136 -7.95 -8.25 6.45
N TYR A 137 -8.33 -7.97 5.21
CA TYR A 137 -9.68 -7.50 4.89
C TYR A 137 -10.28 -8.22 3.69
N THR A 138 -11.60 -8.30 3.71
CA THR A 138 -12.42 -8.75 2.59
C THR A 138 -13.68 -7.90 2.49
N GLY A 139 -14.29 -7.82 1.32
CA GLY A 139 -15.53 -7.08 1.16
C GLY A 139 -16.08 -7.08 -0.25
N THR A 140 -17.05 -6.22 -0.50
CA THR A 140 -17.75 -6.14 -1.78
C THR A 140 -18.04 -4.70 -2.20
N LEU A 141 -18.25 -4.52 -3.50
CA LEU A 141 -18.58 -3.24 -4.11
C LEU A 141 -19.88 -2.70 -3.52
N LYS A 142 -19.85 -1.45 -3.07
CA LYS A 142 -21.02 -0.75 -2.55
C LYS A 142 -22.00 -0.46 -3.70
N VAL A 143 -23.12 -1.16 -3.72
CA VAL A 143 -24.19 -0.91 -4.69
C VAL A 143 -24.81 0.47 -4.46
N LYS A 144 -24.77 1.34 -5.49
CA LYS A 144 -25.48 2.63 -5.48
C LYS A 144 -26.98 2.38 -5.63
N GLY A 145 -27.70 2.19 -4.53
CA GLY A 145 -29.15 1.98 -4.65
C GLY A 145 -29.95 1.65 -3.39
N ALA A 146 -29.33 1.24 -2.28
CA ALA A 146 -30.06 1.06 -1.03
C ALA A 146 -30.33 2.42 -0.35
N LYS A 147 -31.22 3.23 -0.95
CA LYS A 147 -32.02 4.16 -0.15
C LYS A 147 -32.88 3.28 0.76
N LYS A 148 -32.68 3.39 2.07
CA LYS A 148 -33.71 2.99 3.03
C LYS A 148 -34.94 3.86 2.83
#